data_AF-A0A350AR19-F1
#
_entry.id   AF-A0A350AR19-F1
#
_cell.length_a   1.000
_cell.length_b   1.000
_cell.length_c   1.000
_cell.angle_alpha   90.00
_cell.angle_beta   90.00
_cell.angle_gamma   90.00
#
_symmetry.space_group_name_H-M   'P 1'
#
loop_
_entity.id
_entity.type
_entity.pdbx_description
1 polymer ?
#
loop_
_entity_poly.entity_id
_entity_poly.type
_entity_poly.pdbx_seq_one_letter_code
_entity_poly.pdbx_strand_id
1 'polypeptide(L)'
;MKKLITIFSLIILAFSISHADSIPTLEAHAVLNKDTPKGPLLGVVLIVINTTDRDITVLTKIKNGIYYSDAESPKVQIGFNRTQKRFGHSIVPSIASFEPVTIRPGEATEISSEISSKYLESLEDGDDIIVKYVVSDEWAERFDLWNQKNETVATVKAW
;
A
#
# COMPACT_ATOMS: atom_id res chain seq x y z
N MET A 1 41.32 45.83 39.26
CA MET A 1 40.60 44.54 39.18
C MET A 1 39.21 44.79 38.62
N LYS A 2 39.00 44.60 37.31
CA LYS A 2 37.68 44.70 36.66
C LYS A 2 37.32 43.31 36.15
N LYS A 3 36.31 42.67 36.76
CA LYS A 3 35.82 41.34 36.37
C LYS A 3 34.97 41.48 35.12
N LEU A 4 35.39 40.83 34.03
CA LEU A 4 34.60 40.66 32.81
C LEU A 4 33.54 39.57 33.10
N ILE A 5 32.26 39.93 32.97
CA ILE A 5 31.15 38.97 33.00
C ILE A 5 30.84 38.63 31.55
N THR A 6 31.30 37.46 31.09
CA THR A 6 30.95 36.91 29.78
C THR A 6 29.62 36.19 29.92
N ILE A 7 28.55 36.78 29.39
CA ILE A 7 27.22 36.15 29.32
C ILE A 7 27.26 35.13 28.17
N PHE A 8 27.21 33.85 28.53
CA PHE A 8 27.07 32.74 27.58
C PHE A 8 25.60 32.71 27.11
N SER A 9 25.34 33.22 25.90
CA SER A 9 24.02 33.14 25.28
C SER A 9 23.79 31.70 24.81
N LEU A 10 23.00 30.94 25.58
CA LEU A 10 22.55 29.60 25.20
C LEU A 10 21.46 29.76 24.12
N ILE A 11 21.87 29.75 22.86
CA ILE A 11 20.95 29.67 21.72
C ILE A 11 20.35 28.27 21.74
N ILE A 12 19.14 28.16 22.28
CA ILE A 12 18.27 27.01 22.09
C ILE A 12 17.92 27.01 20.60
N LEU A 13 18.64 26.21 19.80
CA LEU A 13 18.15 25.78 18.50
C LEU A 13 16.88 24.96 18.78
N ALA A 14 15.74 25.63 18.74
CA ALA A 14 14.49 24.98 18.43
C ALA A 14 14.66 24.44 17.01
N PHE A 15 15.09 23.18 16.90
CA PHE A 15 14.86 22.42 15.69
C PHE A 15 13.34 22.36 15.56
N SER A 16 12.78 23.24 14.75
CA SER A 16 11.48 23.04 14.15
C SER A 16 11.61 21.75 13.36
N ILE A 17 11.31 20.62 14.00
CA ILE A 17 11.06 19.38 13.29
C ILE A 17 9.80 19.69 12.51
N SER A 18 9.98 20.11 11.25
CA SER A 18 8.92 20.02 10.28
C SER A 18 8.52 18.55 10.31
N HIS A 19 7.40 18.25 10.98
CA HIS A 19 6.69 17.00 10.79
C HIS A 19 6.17 17.11 9.36
N ALA A 20 7.02 16.75 8.40
CA ALA A 20 6.50 16.34 7.12
C ALA A 20 5.48 15.26 7.47
N ASP A 21 4.22 15.43 7.06
CA ASP A 21 3.16 14.45 7.32
C ASP A 21 3.70 13.10 6.88
N SER A 22 4.10 12.30 7.86
CA SER A 22 4.73 11.03 7.60
C SER A 22 3.62 10.14 7.09
N ILE A 23 3.82 9.61 5.90
CA ILE A 23 2.91 8.66 5.27
C ILE A 23 3.53 7.27 5.39
N PRO A 24 2.72 6.21 5.46
CA PRO A 24 3.22 4.85 5.43
C PRO A 24 4.06 4.60 4.17
N THR A 25 5.09 3.77 4.31
CA THR A 25 5.94 3.35 3.20
C THR A 25 5.40 2.05 2.60
N LEU A 26 5.51 1.93 1.27
CA LEU A 26 5.08 0.74 0.52
C LEU A 26 6.27 0.11 -0.18
N GLU A 27 6.46 -1.19 0.04
CA GLU A 27 7.40 -2.03 -0.71
C GLU A 27 6.62 -3.12 -1.44
N ALA A 28 6.97 -3.40 -2.69
CA ALA A 28 6.29 -4.44 -3.45
C ALA A 28 7.27 -5.41 -4.10
N HIS A 29 6.85 -6.67 -4.16
CA HIS A 29 7.53 -7.74 -4.84
C HIS A 29 6.58 -8.42 -5.80
N ALA A 30 7.05 -8.69 -7.01
CA ALA A 30 6.26 -9.31 -8.06
C ALA A 30 7.01 -10.51 -8.66
N VAL A 31 6.32 -11.65 -8.74
CA VAL A 31 6.87 -12.88 -9.33
C VAL A 31 5.91 -13.40 -10.40
N LEU A 32 6.42 -13.60 -11.61
CA LEU A 32 5.66 -14.06 -12.76
C LEU A 32 5.98 -15.54 -13.03
N ASN A 33 4.95 -16.37 -13.02
CA ASN A 33 5.02 -17.76 -13.47
C ASN A 33 4.20 -17.92 -14.75
N LYS A 34 4.87 -18.12 -15.89
CA LYS A 34 4.21 -18.32 -17.19
C LYS A 34 3.75 -19.77 -17.41
N ASP A 35 4.28 -20.71 -16.66
CA ASP A 35 4.14 -22.16 -16.89
C ASP A 35 3.03 -22.82 -16.06
N THR A 36 2.11 -22.05 -15.47
CA THR A 36 1.03 -22.66 -14.69
C THR A 36 0.00 -23.34 -15.61
N PRO A 37 -0.65 -24.44 -15.17
CA PRO A 37 -1.60 -25.19 -16.00
C PRO A 37 -2.81 -24.39 -16.50
N LYS A 38 -3.09 -23.23 -15.89
CA LYS A 38 -4.24 -22.37 -16.22
C LYS A 38 -3.84 -21.06 -16.91
N GLY A 39 -2.59 -20.94 -17.35
CA GLY A 39 -2.01 -19.74 -17.96
C GLY A 39 -1.10 -18.96 -17.01
N PRO A 40 -0.53 -17.82 -17.45
CA PRO A 40 0.40 -17.06 -16.60
C PRO A 40 -0.26 -16.54 -15.32
N LEU A 41 0.49 -16.59 -14.23
CA LEU A 41 0.07 -16.12 -12.91
C LEU A 41 1.12 -15.17 -12.35
N LEU A 42 0.67 -14.01 -11.90
CA LEU A 42 1.48 -13.01 -11.25
C LEU A 42 1.19 -13.02 -9.75
N GLY A 43 2.16 -13.44 -8.95
CA GLY A 43 2.14 -13.27 -7.51
C GLY A 43 2.66 -11.90 -7.13
N VAL A 44 1.89 -11.15 -6.33
CA VAL A 44 2.28 -9.83 -5.83
C VAL A 44 2.18 -9.82 -4.32
N VAL A 45 3.27 -9.38 -3.69
CA VAL A 45 3.36 -9.12 -2.26
C VAL A 45 3.57 -7.63 -2.07
N LEU A 46 2.70 -6.99 -1.30
CA LEU A 46 2.81 -5.59 -0.91
C LEU A 46 3.02 -5.53 0.61
N ILE A 47 4.15 -4.95 1.02
CA ILE A 47 4.48 -4.69 2.42
C ILE A 47 4.10 -3.25 2.73
N VAL A 48 3.27 -3.06 3.74
CA VAL A 48 2.89 -1.74 4.27
C VAL A 48 3.62 -1.51 5.57
N ILE A 49 4.46 -0.48 5.62
CA ILE A 49 5.28 -0.13 6.78
C ILE A 49 4.74 1.16 7.37
N ASN A 50 4.29 1.12 8.63
CA ASN A 50 3.82 2.32 9.29
C ASN A 50 5.00 3.17 9.77
N THR A 51 5.45 4.07 8.91
CA THR A 51 6.48 5.07 9.21
C THR A 51 5.94 6.34 9.87
N THR A 52 4.66 6.31 10.29
CA THR A 52 3.99 7.46 10.93
C THR A 52 4.07 7.40 12.45
N ASP A 53 3.64 8.45 13.13
CA ASP A 53 3.59 8.55 14.59
C ASP A 53 2.26 8.09 15.21
N ARG A 54 1.33 7.59 14.38
CA ARG A 54 0.01 7.11 14.79
C ARG A 54 -0.28 5.72 14.25
N ASP A 55 -1.22 5.04 14.89
CA ASP A 55 -1.72 3.77 14.38
C ASP A 55 -2.45 3.99 13.03
N ILE A 56 -2.30 3.03 12.11
CA ILE A 56 -3.06 2.99 10.86
C ILE A 56 -3.79 1.66 10.74
N THR A 57 -4.97 1.65 10.15
CA THR A 57 -5.68 0.40 9.84
C THR A 57 -5.70 0.15 8.34
N VAL A 58 -5.27 -1.04 7.93
CA VAL A 58 -5.28 -1.49 6.53
C VAL A 58 -6.06 -2.78 6.38
N LEU A 59 -6.47 -3.10 5.16
CA LEU A 59 -7.11 -4.37 4.83
C LEU A 59 -6.08 -5.30 4.17
N THR A 60 -5.89 -6.50 4.68
CA THR A 60 -4.83 -7.40 4.20
C THR A 60 -5.34 -8.54 3.34
N LYS A 61 -6.63 -8.88 3.43
CA LYS A 61 -7.22 -9.98 2.66
C LYS A 61 -8.01 -9.51 1.48
N ILE A 62 -7.39 -9.63 0.30
CA ILE A 62 -8.06 -9.38 -0.97
C ILE A 62 -8.70 -10.65 -1.53
N LYS A 63 -9.85 -10.49 -2.20
CA LYS A 63 -10.47 -11.60 -2.94
C LYS A 63 -9.87 -11.82 -4.32
N ASN A 64 -9.55 -10.75 -5.05
CA ASN A 64 -8.86 -10.78 -6.35
C ASN A 64 -8.17 -9.43 -6.60
N GLY A 65 -6.88 -9.44 -6.95
CA GLY A 65 -6.21 -8.29 -7.57
C GLY A 65 -6.61 -8.15 -9.05
N ILE A 66 -6.39 -6.97 -9.62
CA ILE A 66 -6.65 -6.69 -11.04
C ILE A 66 -5.36 -6.25 -11.71
N TYR A 67 -5.03 -6.84 -12.85
CA TYR A 67 -3.94 -6.40 -13.71
C TYR A 67 -4.49 -5.61 -14.90
N TYR A 68 -3.90 -4.44 -15.13
CA TYR A 68 -4.17 -3.55 -16.25
C TYR A 68 -2.90 -3.42 -17.08
N SER A 69 -2.98 -3.76 -18.36
CA SER A 69 -1.96 -3.38 -19.33
C SER A 69 -2.20 -1.91 -19.70
N ASP A 70 -1.38 -1.01 -19.17
CA ASP A 70 -1.35 0.40 -19.58
C ASP A 70 -0.17 0.62 -20.53
N ALA A 71 -0.33 1.53 -21.49
CA ALA A 71 0.67 1.81 -22.51
C ALA A 71 1.93 2.49 -21.93
N GLU A 72 1.81 3.18 -20.79
CA GLU A 72 2.93 3.85 -20.13
C GLU A 72 3.66 2.95 -19.13
N SER A 73 2.93 2.17 -18.32
CA SER A 73 3.49 1.22 -17.35
C SER A 73 2.40 0.25 -16.87
N PRO A 74 2.60 -1.08 -16.93
CA PRO A 74 1.59 -2.02 -16.43
C PRO A 74 1.25 -1.78 -14.95
N LYS A 75 -0.03 -1.97 -14.60
CA LYS A 75 -0.56 -1.65 -13.27
C LYS A 75 -1.23 -2.86 -12.65
N VAL A 76 -0.87 -3.15 -11.40
CA VAL A 76 -1.59 -4.06 -10.52
C VAL A 76 -2.36 -3.24 -9.50
N GLN A 77 -3.65 -3.51 -9.36
CA GLN A 77 -4.50 -2.92 -8.34
C GLN A 77 -5.00 -3.98 -7.36
N ILE A 78 -4.65 -3.79 -6.10
CA ILE A 78 -5.17 -4.49 -4.94
C ILE A 78 -6.31 -3.64 -4.38
N GLY A 79 -7.54 -3.90 -4.85
CA GLY A 79 -8.70 -3.03 -4.61
C GLY A 79 -9.73 -3.57 -3.61
N PHE A 80 -10.19 -2.69 -2.73
CA PHE A 80 -11.26 -2.89 -1.73
C PHE A 80 -12.38 -1.87 -1.97
N ASN A 81 -13.29 -2.18 -2.89
CA ASN A 81 -14.28 -1.21 -3.40
C ASN A 81 -15.67 -1.81 -3.71
N ARG A 82 -16.05 -2.93 -3.09
CA ARG A 82 -17.28 -3.64 -3.47
C ARG A 82 -18.46 -3.32 -2.56
N THR A 83 -19.30 -2.39 -3.00
CA THR A 83 -20.69 -2.31 -2.57
C THR A 83 -21.55 -3.19 -3.47
N GLN A 84 -22.31 -4.14 -2.90
CA GLN A 84 -23.14 -5.07 -3.68
C GLN A 84 -24.59 -4.63 -3.67
N LYS A 85 -25.26 -4.60 -4.82
CA LYS A 85 -26.72 -4.48 -4.85
C LYS A 85 -27.36 -5.86 -4.75
N ARG A 86 -28.25 -6.08 -3.78
CA ARG A 86 -29.07 -7.29 -3.67
C ARG A 86 -30.50 -6.92 -3.33
N PHE A 87 -31.45 -7.47 -4.09
CA PHE A 87 -32.89 -7.24 -3.89
C PHE A 87 -33.28 -5.75 -3.78
N GLY A 88 -32.64 -4.90 -4.59
CA GLY A 88 -32.87 -3.44 -4.55
C GLY A 88 -32.14 -2.69 -3.43
N HIS A 89 -31.50 -3.38 -2.50
CA HIS A 89 -30.73 -2.77 -1.41
C HIS A 89 -29.24 -2.66 -1.74
N SER A 90 -28.61 -1.60 -1.25
CA SER A 90 -27.15 -1.44 -1.24
C SER A 90 -26.59 -2.15 -0.01
N ILE A 91 -25.91 -3.26 -0.21
CA ILE A 91 -25.30 -4.07 0.84
C ILE A 91 -23.84 -3.67 0.98
N VAL A 92 -23.52 -3.10 2.14
CA VAL A 92 -22.13 -2.89 2.56
C VAL A 92 -21.64 -4.17 3.25
N PRO A 93 -20.61 -4.83 2.70
CA PRO A 93 -20.09 -6.06 3.30
C PRO A 93 -19.37 -5.78 4.63
N SER A 94 -19.22 -6.82 5.44
CA SER A 94 -18.43 -6.74 6.67
C SER A 94 -16.95 -6.55 6.35
N ILE A 95 -16.31 -5.57 6.99
CA ILE A 95 -14.86 -5.34 6.86
C ILE A 95 -14.03 -6.51 7.42
N ALA A 96 -14.56 -7.25 8.40
CA ALA A 96 -13.85 -8.38 9.01
C ALA A 96 -13.49 -9.47 7.97
N SER A 97 -14.26 -9.59 6.89
CA SER A 97 -13.95 -10.52 5.78
C SER A 97 -12.71 -10.13 4.98
N PHE A 98 -12.22 -8.90 5.13
CA PHE A 98 -11.02 -8.36 4.50
C PHE A 98 -9.83 -8.27 5.47
N GLU A 99 -9.98 -8.85 6.67
CA GLU A 99 -8.93 -8.95 7.69
C GLU A 99 -8.27 -7.59 7.99
N PRO A 100 -9.01 -6.66 8.64
CA PRO A 100 -8.44 -5.38 9.00
C PRO A 100 -7.32 -5.58 10.03
N VAL A 101 -6.16 -4.97 9.78
CA VAL A 101 -4.99 -5.00 10.65
C VAL A 101 -4.64 -3.58 11.03
N THR A 102 -4.59 -3.31 12.33
CA THR A 102 -3.99 -2.09 12.87
C THR A 102 -2.49 -2.27 12.99
N ILE A 103 -1.73 -1.40 12.33
CA ILE A 103 -0.27 -1.38 12.31
C ILE A 103 0.17 -0.21 13.17
N ARG A 104 0.95 -0.45 14.23
CA ARG A 104 1.49 0.60 15.09
C ARG A 104 2.72 1.27 14.46
N PRO A 105 3.15 2.45 14.94
CA PRO A 105 4.40 3.07 14.52
C PRO A 105 5.58 2.10 14.54
N GLY A 106 6.25 1.95 13.40
CA GLY A 106 7.39 1.05 13.19
C GLY A 106 7.03 -0.42 12.91
N GLU A 107 5.76 -0.80 12.93
CA GLU A 107 5.31 -2.13 12.52
C GLU A 107 5.05 -2.18 11.00
N ALA A 108 4.95 -3.40 10.48
CA ALA A 108 4.62 -3.65 9.09
C ALA A 108 3.62 -4.81 8.96
N THR A 109 2.88 -4.83 7.85
CA THR A 109 2.05 -5.97 7.45
C THR A 109 2.24 -6.31 5.99
N GLU A 110 1.79 -7.50 5.60
CA GLU A 110 1.89 -8.03 4.25
C GLU A 110 0.48 -8.17 3.64
N ILE A 111 0.37 -7.83 2.36
CA ILE A 111 -0.82 -8.02 1.54
C ILE A 111 -0.40 -8.82 0.30
N SER A 112 -0.89 -10.04 0.20
CA SER A 112 -0.54 -10.96 -0.88
C SER A 112 -1.72 -11.19 -1.83
N SER A 113 -1.46 -11.18 -3.13
CA SER A 113 -2.45 -11.44 -4.17
C SER A 113 -1.87 -12.25 -5.30
N GLU A 114 -2.63 -13.24 -5.76
CA GLU A 114 -2.39 -13.91 -7.04
C GLU A 114 -3.30 -13.29 -8.11
N ILE A 115 -2.73 -13.04 -9.27
CA ILE A 115 -3.43 -12.37 -10.37
C ILE A 115 -3.27 -13.22 -11.61
N SER A 116 -4.41 -13.55 -12.22
CA SER A 116 -4.48 -14.25 -13.50
C SER A 116 -5.09 -13.31 -14.52
N SER A 117 -4.38 -13.07 -15.63
CA SER A 117 -4.86 -12.25 -16.73
C SER A 117 -4.16 -12.65 -18.02
N LYS A 118 -4.89 -12.64 -19.14
CA LYS A 118 -4.32 -12.90 -20.48
C LYS A 118 -3.22 -11.89 -20.86
N TYR A 119 -3.24 -10.71 -20.26
CA TYR A 119 -2.25 -9.66 -20.52
C TYR A 119 -0.92 -9.89 -19.79
N LEU A 120 -0.82 -10.93 -18.96
CA LEU A 120 0.45 -11.32 -18.32
C LEU A 120 1.40 -12.03 -19.30
N GLU A 121 0.91 -12.53 -20.43
CA GLU A 121 1.74 -13.17 -21.45
C GLU A 121 2.82 -12.23 -22.01
N SER A 122 2.52 -10.93 -22.07
CA SER A 122 3.43 -9.90 -22.59
C SER A 122 4.37 -9.32 -21.53
N LEU A 123 4.22 -9.71 -20.26
CA LEU A 123 5.09 -9.24 -19.17
C LEU A 123 6.33 -10.13 -19.13
N GLU A 124 7.51 -9.55 -18.99
CA GLU A 124 8.79 -10.26 -18.98
C GLU A 124 9.54 -10.07 -17.65
N ASP A 125 10.59 -10.88 -17.45
CA ASP A 125 11.53 -10.70 -16.36
C ASP A 125 12.23 -9.33 -16.46
N GLY A 126 12.31 -8.60 -15.35
CA GLY A 126 12.90 -7.27 -15.30
C GLY A 126 11.94 -6.13 -15.66
N ASP A 127 10.70 -6.41 -16.08
CA ASP A 127 9.71 -5.35 -16.31
C ASP A 127 9.30 -4.69 -14.98
N ASP A 128 9.14 -3.37 -14.99
CA ASP A 128 8.59 -2.64 -13.85
C ASP A 128 7.06 -2.55 -13.94
N ILE A 129 6.40 -2.85 -12.82
CA ILE A 129 4.96 -2.71 -12.66
C ILE A 129 4.63 -1.78 -11.50
N ILE A 130 3.55 -1.03 -11.64
CA ILE A 130 3.02 -0.20 -10.55
C ILE A 130 2.02 -1.02 -9.74
N VAL A 131 2.29 -1.19 -8.45
CA VAL A 131 1.39 -1.87 -7.50
C VAL A 131 0.64 -0.84 -6.69
N LYS A 132 -0.70 -0.89 -6.72
CA LYS A 132 -1.59 0.05 -6.04
C LYS A 132 -2.48 -0.64 -4.99
N TYR A 133 -2.53 -0.10 -3.78
CA TYR A 133 -3.45 -0.50 -2.70
C TYR A 133 -4.66 0.43 -2.64
N VAL A 134 -5.81 0.05 -3.19
CA VAL A 134 -6.94 0.98 -3.31
C VAL A 134 -8.05 0.63 -2.34
N VAL A 135 -8.37 1.54 -1.43
CA VAL A 135 -9.60 1.52 -0.63
C VAL A 135 -10.51 2.64 -1.10
N SER A 136 -11.80 2.39 -1.28
CA SER A 136 -12.74 3.46 -1.62
C SER A 136 -12.87 4.48 -0.49
N ASP A 137 -12.95 5.77 -0.82
CA ASP A 137 -13.06 6.85 0.18
C ASP A 137 -14.23 6.66 1.16
N GLU A 138 -15.38 6.18 0.67
CA GLU A 138 -16.54 5.86 1.51
C GLU A 138 -16.18 4.85 2.63
N TRP A 139 -15.37 3.85 2.31
CA TRP A 139 -14.95 2.84 3.30
C TRP A 139 -13.83 3.37 4.19
N ALA A 140 -12.90 4.13 3.63
CA ALA A 140 -11.83 4.75 4.40
C ALA A 140 -12.40 5.67 5.49
N GLU A 141 -13.36 6.52 5.14
CA GLU A 141 -14.08 7.38 6.09
C GLU A 141 -14.90 6.55 7.09
N ARG A 142 -15.70 5.60 6.60
CA ARG A 142 -16.62 4.83 7.46
C ARG A 142 -15.91 3.94 8.48
N PHE A 143 -14.75 3.40 8.12
CA PHE A 143 -14.05 2.38 8.91
C PHE A 143 -12.66 2.82 9.38
N ASP A 144 -12.33 4.12 9.25
CA ASP A 144 -11.06 4.71 9.65
C ASP A 144 -9.85 3.94 9.05
N LEU A 145 -9.91 3.70 7.73
CA LEU A 145 -8.85 2.98 7.01
C LEU A 145 -7.88 3.96 6.36
N TRP A 146 -6.61 3.59 6.34
CA TRP A 146 -5.61 4.33 5.60
C TRP A 146 -5.84 4.24 4.08
N ASN A 147 -5.84 5.39 3.40
CA ASN A 147 -6.09 5.52 1.96
C ASN A 147 -5.16 6.53 1.24
N GLN A 148 -4.07 6.99 1.86
CA GLN A 148 -3.19 8.01 1.28
C GLN A 148 -1.97 7.40 0.55
N LYS A 149 -1.55 8.00 -0.57
CA LYS A 149 -0.37 7.61 -1.40
C LYS A 149 -0.10 6.10 -1.43
N ASN A 150 -0.95 5.42 -2.18
CA ASN A 150 -1.12 3.99 -2.10
C ASN A 150 -0.46 3.21 -3.24
N GLU A 151 0.60 3.73 -3.84
CA GLU A 151 1.27 3.09 -4.97
C GLU A 151 2.78 3.02 -4.80
N THR A 152 3.37 1.96 -5.34
CA THR A 152 4.81 1.72 -5.39
C THR A 152 5.16 0.93 -6.65
N VAL A 153 6.45 0.78 -6.95
CA VAL A 153 6.94 0.05 -8.13
C VAL A 153 7.56 -1.27 -7.68
N ALA A 154 7.29 -2.34 -8.43
CA ALA A 154 7.95 -3.63 -8.29
C ALA A 154 8.56 -4.03 -9.63
N THR A 155 9.80 -4.49 -9.61
CA THR A 155 10.41 -5.18 -10.75
C THR A 155 9.99 -6.64 -10.72
N VAL A 156 9.44 -7.10 -11.83
CA VAL A 156 8.96 -8.46 -12.04
C VAL A 156 10.15 -9.41 -12.08
N LYS A 157 10.03 -10.52 -11.35
CA LYS A 157 10.97 -11.64 -11.41
C LYS A 157 10.30 -12.86 -12.00
N ALA A 158 10.94 -13.53 -12.96
CA ALA A 158 10.51 -14.85 -13.38
C ALA A 158 10.64 -15.86 -12.23
N TRP A 159 9.69 -16.80 -12.15
CA TRP A 159 9.72 -17.94 -11.22
C TRP A 159 10.75 -19.00 -11.62
#